data_AF-A0A225V5W9-F1
#
_entry.id   AF-A0A225V5W9-F1
#
_cell.length_a   1.000
_cell.length_b   1.000
_cell.length_c   1.000
_cell.angle_alpha   90.00
_cell.angle_beta   90.00
_cell.angle_gamma   90.00
#
_symmetry.space_group_name_H-M   'P 1'
#
loop_
_entity.id
_entity.type
_entity.pdbx_description
1 polymer ?
#
loop_
_entity_poly.entity_id
_entity_poly.type
_entity_poly.pdbx_seq_one_letter_code
_entity_poly.pdbx_strand_id
1 'polypeptide(L)' 'MSRDRFEDIARYMLFNDNAKQSESDDRACKIRPVIQVLQKTFFRGYRMGPKISFDEGMVARHRIVVNPKLCCS' A
#
# COMPACT_ATOMS: atom_id res chain seq x y z
N MET A 1 -15.92 14.04 0.32
CA MET A 1 -16.04 12.82 1.16
C MET A 1 -15.89 13.26 2.60
N SER A 2 -16.76 12.83 3.53
CA SER A 2 -16.59 13.18 4.94
C SER A 2 -15.45 12.38 5.56
N ARG A 3 -14.92 12.87 6.68
CA ARG A 3 -13.85 12.21 7.43
C ARG A 3 -14.21 10.77 7.78
N ASP A 4 -15.40 10.56 8.32
CA ASP A 4 -15.85 9.23 8.76
C ASP A 4 -15.95 8.26 7.58
N ARG A 5 -16.45 8.75 6.43
CA ARG A 5 -16.53 7.95 5.21
C ARG A 5 -15.16 7.58 4.66
N PHE A 6 -14.18 8.47 4.77
CA PHE A 6 -12.80 8.15 4.38
C PHE A 6 -12.16 7.13 5.31
N GLU A 7 -12.32 7.31 6.63
CA GLU A 7 -11.79 6.36 7.63
C GLU A 7 -12.38 4.96 7.44
N ASP A 8 -13.68 4.86 7.19
CA ASP A 8 -14.33 3.58 6.94
C ASP A 8 -13.80 2.91 5.66
N ILE A 9 -13.67 3.66 4.56
CA ILE A 9 -13.12 3.12 3.30
C ILE A 9 -11.67 2.66 3.50
N ALA A 10 -10.85 3.45 4.19
CA ALA A 10 -9.44 3.13 4.43
C ALA A 10 -9.26 1.84 5.24
N ARG A 11 -10.16 1.57 6.21
CA ARG A 11 -10.12 0.33 7.02
C ARG A 11 -10.35 -0.94 6.20
N TYR A 12 -11.15 -0.86 5.13
CA TYR A 12 -11.52 -2.01 4.31
C TYR A 12 -10.81 -2.06 2.95
N MET A 13 -9.76 -1.26 2.77
CA MET A 13 -9.01 -1.21 1.52
C MET A 13 -8.09 -2.43 1.38
N LEU A 14 -8.57 -3.44 0.65
CA LEU A 14 -7.83 -4.68 0.36
C LEU A 14 -7.33 -4.67 -1.09
N PHE A 15 -6.06 -5.02 -1.28
CA PHE A 15 -5.43 -5.05 -2.61
C PHE A 15 -5.24 -6.46 -3.18
N ASN A 16 -5.50 -7.50 -2.39
CA ASN A 16 -5.38 -8.88 -2.80
C ASN A 16 -6.49 -9.74 -2.17
N ASP A 17 -6.77 -10.88 -2.80
CA ASP A 17 -7.70 -11.88 -2.29
C ASP A 17 -7.08 -12.64 -1.10
N ASN A 18 -7.72 -12.54 0.07
CA ASN A 18 -7.25 -13.19 1.29
C ASN A 18 -7.40 -14.72 1.24
N ALA A 19 -8.29 -15.27 0.41
CA ALA A 19 -8.46 -16.72 0.28
C ALA A 19 -7.23 -17.38 -0.36
N LYS A 20 -6.55 -16.66 -1.26
CA LYS A 20 -5.34 -17.12 -1.94
C LYS A 20 -4.07 -16.92 -1.13
N GLN A 21 -4.16 -16.28 0.04
CA GLN A 21 -3.01 -16.00 0.88
C GLN A 21 -2.43 -17.28 1.52
N SER A 22 -3.26 -18.24 1.91
CA SER A 22 -2.81 -19.48 2.56
C SER A 22 -2.00 -20.39 1.63
N GLU A 23 -2.12 -20.21 0.31
CA GLU A 23 -1.46 -21.03 -0.70
C GLU A 23 -0.11 -20.43 -1.17
N SER A 24 0.24 -19.24 -0.68
CA SER A 24 1.35 -18.44 -1.18
C SER A 24 2.46 -18.28 -0.13
N ASP A 25 3.68 -18.73 -0.44
CA ASP A 25 4.89 -18.48 0.36
C ASP A 25 5.37 -17.01 0.30
N ASP A 26 4.76 -16.20 -0.59
CA ASP A 26 5.05 -14.78 -0.72
C ASP A 26 4.53 -13.96 0.48
N ARG A 27 5.45 -13.51 1.33
CA ARG A 27 5.18 -12.62 2.49
C ARG A 27 4.57 -11.28 2.10
N ALA A 28 4.73 -10.83 0.85
CA ALA A 28 4.18 -9.58 0.33
C ALA A 28 2.89 -9.78 -0.48
N CYS A 29 2.27 -10.96 -0.46
CA CYS A 29 1.05 -11.30 -1.22
C CYS A 29 -0.06 -10.24 -1.10
N LYS A 30 -0.24 -9.63 0.09
CA LYS A 30 -1.27 -8.60 0.33
C LYS A 30 -1.12 -7.35 -0.53
N ILE A 31 0.09 -6.97 -0.90
CA ILE A 31 0.39 -5.76 -1.70
C ILE A 31 1.03 -6.08 -3.05
N ARG A 32 1.28 -7.36 -3.34
CA ARG A 32 1.93 -7.82 -4.58
C ARG A 32 1.29 -7.26 -5.85
N PRO A 33 -0.05 -7.21 -5.99
CA PRO A 33 -0.67 -6.64 -7.18
C PRO A 33 -0.33 -5.15 -7.38
N VAL A 34 -0.26 -4.39 -6.28
CA VAL A 34 0.10 -2.96 -6.32
C VAL A 34 1.54 -2.78 -6.77
N ILE A 35 2.47 -3.56 -6.21
CA ILE A 35 3.89 -3.51 -6.58
C ILE A 35 4.07 -3.82 -8.07
N GLN A 36 3.40 -4.87 -8.57
CA GLN A 36 3.49 -5.26 -9.98
C GLN A 36 2.99 -4.16 -10.92
N VAL A 37 1.86 -3.53 -10.58
CA VAL A 37 1.33 -2.41 -11.36
C VAL A 37 2.30 -1.24 -11.34
N LEU A 38 2.81 -0.85 -10.17
CA LEU A 38 3.76 0.26 -10.04
C LEU A 38 5.05 0.03 -10.84
N GLN A 39 5.63 -1.17 -10.75
CA GLN A 39 6.81 -1.52 -11.54
C GLN A 39 6.50 -1.43 -13.03
N LYS A 40 5.41 -2.05 -13.48
CA LYS A 40 5.02 -2.06 -14.90
C LYS A 40 4.76 -0.66 -15.44
N THR A 41 4.05 0.19 -14.69
CA THR A 41 3.73 1.55 -15.12
C THR A 41 4.95 2.45 -15.08
N PHE A 42 5.81 2.32 -14.05
CA PHE A 42 7.04 3.09 -13.93
C PHE A 42 7.99 2.77 -15.09
N PHE A 43 8.25 1.49 -15.36
CA PHE A 43 9.10 1.08 -16.49
C PHE A 43 8.54 1.51 -17.84
N ARG A 44 7.21 1.57 -17.99
CA ARG A 44 6.58 2.04 -19.24
C ARG A 44 6.73 3.55 -19.42
N GLY A 45 6.67 4.33 -18.34
CA GLY A 45 6.71 5.80 -18.40
C GLY A 45 8.11 6.42 -18.28
N TYR A 46 9.08 5.68 -17.75
CA TYR A 46 10.42 6.20 -17.45
C TYR A 46 11.42 5.80 -18.53
N ARG A 47 12.19 6.78 -19.04
CA ARG A 47 13.34 6.55 -19.94
C ARG A 47 14.62 6.67 -19.13
N MET A 48 15.34 5.56 -18.98
CA MET A 48 16.58 5.51 -18.21
C MET A 48 17.72 6.22 -18.97
N GLY A 49 18.42 7.11 -18.29
CA GLY A 49 19.64 7.75 -18.80
C GLY A 49 20.88 6.86 -18.66
N PRO A 50 22.06 7.30 -19.14
CA PRO A 50 23.29 6.51 -19.14
C PRO A 50 23.91 6.29 -17.74
N LYS A 51 23.40 6.98 -16.70
CA LYS A 51 23.85 6.85 -15.31
C LYS A 51 22.64 6.64 -14.41
N ILE A 52 22.78 5.73 -13.46
CA ILE A 52 21.75 5.33 -12.50
C ILE A 52 22.41 5.16 -11.13
N SER A 53 21.73 5.60 -10.08
CA SER A 53 22.10 5.36 -8.70
C SER A 53 21.05 4.48 -8.04
N PHE A 54 21.50 3.56 -7.20
CA PHE A 54 20.64 2.68 -6.40
C PHE A 54 20.85 3.02 -4.93
N ASP A 55 19.75 3.15 -4.20
CA ASP A 55 19.74 3.41 -2.76
C ASP A 55 18.51 2.74 -2.12
N GLU A 56 18.56 2.51 -0.82
CA GLU A 56 17.50 1.83 -0.06
C GLU A 56 16.72 2.81 0.81
N GLY A 57 15.38 2.79 0.70
CA GLY A 57 14.48 3.59 1.52
C GLY A 57 13.78 2.74 2.58
N MET A 58 13.90 3.12 3.85
CA MET A 58 13.22 2.44 4.95
C MET A 58 11.88 3.11 5.27
N VAL A 59 10.78 2.35 5.21
CA VAL A 59 9.45 2.82 5.58
C VAL A 59 9.15 2.43 7.03
N ALA A 60 9.05 3.41 7.91
CA ALA A 60 8.66 3.17 9.30
C ALA A 60 7.17 2.78 9.38
N ARG A 61 6.87 1.68 10.09
CA ARG A 61 5.50 1.29 10.40
C ARG A 61 4.92 2.25 11.44
N HIS A 62 4.26 3.31 10.99
CA HIS A 62 3.46 4.16 11.87
C HIS A 62 2.14 3.46 12.21
N ARG A 63 1.85 3.30 13.50
CA ARG A 63 0.52 2.91 13.96
C ARG A 63 -0.38 4.14 13.80
N ILE A 64 -1.30 4.11 12.83
CA ILE A 64 -2.39 5.09 12.79
C ILE A 64 -3.24 4.83 14.04
N VAL A 65 -3.04 5.64 15.09
CA VAL A 65 -3.99 5.71 16.19
C VAL A 65 -5.17 6.52 15.68
N VAL A 66 -6.18 5.82 15.15
CA VAL A 66 -7.49 6.43 14.94
C VAL A 66 -8.01 6.73 16.34
N ASN A 67 -7.94 7.99 16.77
CA ASN A 67 -8.39 8.40 18.10
C ASN A 67 -9.91 8.19 18.19
N PRO A 68 -10.43 7.29 19.04
CA PRO A 68 -11.87 7.09 19.17
C PRO A 68 -12.57 8.20 19.98
N LYS A 69 -11.82 9.20 20.46
CA LYS A 69 -12.33 10.29 21.30
C LYS A 69 -12.67 11.55 20.50
N LEU A 70 -13.69 11.46 19.65
CA LEU A 70 -14.50 12.61 19.24
C LEU A 70 -16.01 12.29 19.20
N CYS A 71 -16.43 11.09 19.62
CA CYS A 71 -17.82 10.84 20.04
C CYS A 71 -18.01 11.39 21.46
N CYS A 72 -18.27 12.70 21.58
CA CYS A 72 -19.03 13.37 22.64
C CYS A 72 -18.82 14.89 22.53
N SER A 73 -19.72 15.56 21.83
CA SER A 73 -20.28 16.88 22.18
C SER A 73 -21.67 16.96 21.58
#